data_AF-A0ZY60-F1
#
_entry.id   AF-A0ZY60-F1
#
_cell.length_a   1.000
_cell.length_b   1.000
_cell.length_c   1.000
_cell.angle_alpha   90.00
_cell.angle_beta   90.00
_cell.angle_gamma   90.00
#
_symmetry.space_group_name_H-M   'P 1'
#
loop_
_entity.id
_entity.type
_entity.pdbx_description
1 polymer ?
#
loop_
_entity_poly.entity_id
_entity_poly.type
_entity_poly.pdbx_seq_one_letter_code
_entity_poly.pdbx_strand_id
1 'polypeptide(L)'
;ELHTLRYIFTAMTDPGPGQPWFVTVGYVDGELFVHYNSTARRVVPRTEWMAANTDQQYWDGQTQIVQGNEQIDRENLGILQRRYNQTGGSHTVQQMYGCDILEDGTIRGYSQDAYDGRDFIAFDKGTMTFTAAVPEAVPSKRKWEEGDYAEGLKQYLEETCVEGLRRYVEYGKAELGR
;
A
#
# COMPACT_ATOMS: atom_id res chain seq x y z
N GLU A 1 3.84 14.42 12.69
CA GLU A 1 4.66 13.22 12.46
C GLU A 1 6.06 13.72 12.17
N LEU A 2 7.10 13.12 12.75
CA LEU A 2 8.48 13.51 12.47
C LEU A 2 8.93 12.89 11.16
N HIS A 3 8.64 11.59 10.98
CA HIS A 3 8.89 10.87 9.75
C HIS A 3 7.72 9.96 9.38
N THR A 4 7.48 9.75 8.09
CA THR A 4 6.35 8.99 7.55
C THR A 4 6.80 8.09 6.41
N LEU A 5 6.30 6.85 6.37
CA LEU A 5 6.41 5.94 5.23
C LEU A 5 4.99 5.56 4.78
N ARG A 6 4.68 5.80 3.51
CA ARG A 6 3.35 5.54 2.96
C ARG A 6 3.44 4.88 1.60
N TYR A 7 2.70 3.79 1.41
CA TYR A 7 2.48 3.17 0.11
C TYR A 7 1.03 3.35 -0.31
N ILE A 8 0.83 3.59 -1.60
CA ILE A 8 -0.49 3.75 -2.21
C ILE A 8 -0.57 2.85 -3.42
N PHE A 9 -1.54 1.95 -3.43
CA PHE A 9 -1.83 1.06 -4.55
C PHE A 9 -3.10 1.54 -5.23
N THR A 10 -3.16 1.45 -6.54
CA THR A 10 -4.34 1.82 -7.32
C THR A 10 -4.50 0.87 -8.49
N ALA A 11 -5.64 0.17 -8.51
CA ALA A 11 -6.10 -0.70 -9.59
C ALA A 11 -7.36 -0.11 -10.21
N MET A 12 -7.45 -0.13 -11.54
CA MET A 12 -8.50 0.51 -12.33
C MET A 12 -8.99 -0.44 -13.42
N THR A 13 -10.30 -0.48 -13.67
CA THR A 13 -10.85 -1.20 -14.84
C THR A 13 -10.69 -0.43 -16.15
N ASP A 14 -10.68 0.91 -16.09
CA ASP A 14 -10.53 1.80 -17.24
C ASP A 14 -9.46 2.88 -16.97
N PRO A 15 -8.16 2.56 -17.13
CA PRO A 15 -7.08 3.51 -16.91
C PRO A 15 -6.92 4.53 -18.06
N GLY A 16 -7.66 4.37 -19.16
CA GLY A 16 -7.49 5.13 -20.39
C GLY A 16 -6.47 4.51 -21.38
N PRO A 17 -6.43 5.01 -22.63
CA PRO A 17 -5.65 4.38 -23.70
C PRO A 17 -4.14 4.34 -23.41
N GLY A 18 -3.56 3.14 -23.43
CA GLY A 18 -2.13 2.92 -23.23
C GLY A 18 -1.63 3.14 -21.80
N GLN A 19 -2.52 3.40 -20.85
CA GLN A 19 -2.16 3.62 -19.44
C GLN A 19 -2.12 2.30 -18.65
N PRO A 20 -1.26 2.20 -17.62
CA PRO A 20 -1.21 1.02 -16.75
C PRO A 20 -2.48 0.93 -15.89
N TRP A 21 -3.08 -0.25 -15.83
CA TRP A 21 -4.29 -0.51 -15.06
C TRP A 21 -4.02 -0.63 -13.54
N PHE A 22 -2.80 -1.02 -13.17
CA PHE A 22 -2.31 -1.06 -11.78
C PHE A 22 -1.02 -0.25 -11.62
N VAL A 23 -0.96 0.55 -10.56
CA VAL A 23 0.18 1.39 -10.17
C VAL A 23 0.35 1.32 -8.65
N THR A 24 1.59 1.28 -8.18
CA THR A 24 1.90 1.56 -6.78
C THR A 24 3.07 2.53 -6.65
N VAL A 25 2.98 3.38 -5.65
CA VAL A 25 3.97 4.40 -5.31
C VAL A 25 4.23 4.39 -3.82
N GLY A 26 5.47 4.69 -3.45
CA GLY A 26 5.89 4.84 -2.05
C GLY A 26 6.41 6.24 -1.80
N TYR A 27 6.10 6.77 -0.61
CA TYR A 27 6.53 8.08 -0.13
C TYR A 27 7.28 7.95 1.19
N VAL A 28 8.38 8.68 1.33
CA VAL A 28 9.06 8.94 2.60
C VAL A 28 9.01 10.44 2.84
N ASP A 29 8.42 10.87 3.95
CA ASP A 29 8.23 12.29 4.31
C ASP A 29 7.54 13.12 3.20
N GLY A 30 6.64 12.47 2.46
CA GLY A 30 5.93 13.07 1.33
C GLY A 30 6.71 13.11 0.00
N GLU A 31 7.99 12.70 -0.01
CA GLU A 31 8.79 12.57 -1.22
C GLU A 31 8.57 11.20 -1.87
N LEU A 32 8.24 11.17 -3.16
CA LEU A 32 8.09 9.95 -3.95
C LEU A 32 9.46 9.26 -4.12
N PHE A 33 9.66 8.09 -3.50
CA PHE A 33 10.96 7.40 -3.52
C PHE A 33 10.96 6.10 -4.34
N VAL A 34 9.79 5.47 -4.54
CA VAL A 34 9.64 4.25 -5.35
C VAL A 34 8.36 4.25 -6.17
N HIS A 35 8.39 3.51 -7.29
CA HIS A 35 7.26 3.38 -8.19
C HIS A 35 7.24 2.02 -8.89
N TYR A 36 6.04 1.51 -9.16
CA TYR A 36 5.78 0.37 -10.03
C TYR A 36 4.55 0.64 -10.88
N ASN A 37 4.53 0.09 -12.10
CA ASN A 37 3.29 -0.03 -12.87
C ASN A 37 3.20 -1.38 -13.60
N SER A 38 1.97 -1.77 -13.90
CA SER A 38 1.61 -3.03 -14.59
C SER A 38 2.14 -3.17 -16.02
N THR A 39 2.65 -2.09 -16.62
CA THR A 39 3.28 -2.15 -17.95
C THR A 39 4.75 -2.56 -17.86
N ALA A 40 5.53 -1.88 -17.02
CA ALA A 40 6.96 -2.15 -16.84
C ALA A 40 7.21 -3.38 -15.94
N ARG A 41 6.27 -3.67 -15.03
CA ARG A 41 6.30 -4.80 -14.09
C ARG A 41 7.59 -4.92 -13.28
N ARG A 42 8.17 -3.77 -12.91
CA ARG A 42 9.36 -3.65 -12.06
C ARG A 42 9.20 -2.48 -11.11
N VAL A 43 9.64 -2.67 -9.86
CA VAL A 43 9.78 -1.57 -8.91
C VAL A 43 11.06 -0.83 -9.25
N VAL A 44 10.98 0.50 -9.36
CA VAL A 44 12.11 1.37 -9.70
C VAL A 44 12.26 2.48 -8.67
N PRO A 45 13.50 2.91 -8.36
CA PRO A 45 13.73 4.07 -7.53
C PRO A 45 13.27 5.35 -8.25
N ARG A 46 12.84 6.34 -7.46
CA ARG A 46 12.49 7.68 -7.92
C ARG A 46 13.39 8.77 -7.36
N THR A 47 14.28 8.42 -6.44
CA THR A 47 15.28 9.31 -5.84
C THR A 47 16.69 8.72 -5.99
N GLU A 48 17.69 9.60 -6.05
CA GLU A 48 19.10 9.19 -6.14
C GLU A 48 19.54 8.43 -4.88
N TRP A 49 19.10 8.89 -3.70
CA TRP A 49 19.47 8.29 -2.43
C TRP A 49 18.97 6.85 -2.30
N MET A 50 17.81 6.51 -2.86
CA MET A 50 17.39 5.11 -2.92
C MET A 50 18.24 4.28 -3.85
N ALA A 51 18.47 4.77 -5.07
CA ALA A 51 19.23 4.04 -6.08
C ALA A 51 20.66 3.77 -5.61
N ALA A 52 21.26 4.69 -4.86
CA ALA A 52 22.63 4.57 -4.36
C ALA A 52 22.79 3.61 -3.17
N ASN A 53 21.74 3.41 -2.36
CA ASN A 53 21.81 2.67 -1.09
C ASN A 53 21.14 1.29 -1.13
N THR A 54 20.64 0.84 -2.28
CA THR A 54 19.97 -0.45 -2.44
C THR A 54 20.56 -1.26 -3.58
N ASP A 55 20.54 -2.58 -3.46
CA ASP A 55 21.10 -3.51 -4.44
C ASP A 55 20.02 -4.16 -5.32
N GLN A 56 20.47 -4.95 -6.29
CA GLN A 56 19.56 -5.65 -7.21
C GLN A 56 18.66 -6.66 -6.47
N GLN A 57 19.16 -7.31 -5.41
CA GLN A 57 18.38 -8.28 -4.64
C GLN A 57 17.19 -7.62 -3.94
N TYR A 58 17.38 -6.42 -3.40
CA TYR A 58 16.29 -5.61 -2.85
C TYR A 58 15.23 -5.33 -3.93
N TRP A 59 15.64 -4.84 -5.11
CA TRP A 59 14.70 -4.49 -6.18
C TRP A 59 13.97 -5.70 -6.76
N ASP A 60 14.64 -6.84 -6.90
CA ASP A 60 14.02 -8.08 -7.37
C ASP A 60 13.00 -8.60 -6.35
N GLY A 61 13.33 -8.56 -5.05
CA GLY A 61 12.40 -8.94 -3.98
C GLY A 61 11.17 -8.03 -3.91
N GLN A 62 11.37 -6.71 -3.97
CA GLN A 62 10.25 -5.76 -4.01
C GLN A 62 9.40 -5.95 -5.27
N THR A 63 10.02 -6.21 -6.42
CA THR A 63 9.31 -6.50 -7.67
C THR A 63 8.44 -7.75 -7.55
N GLN A 64 8.95 -8.83 -6.97
CA GLN A 64 8.18 -10.05 -6.77
C GLN A 64 6.96 -9.82 -5.87
N ILE A 65 7.13 -9.09 -4.75
CA ILE A 65 6.04 -8.75 -3.84
C ILE A 65 4.95 -7.96 -4.56
N VAL A 66 5.34 -6.89 -5.27
CA VAL A 66 4.39 -6.01 -5.95
C VAL A 66 3.70 -6.70 -7.13
N GLN A 67 4.37 -7.62 -7.83
CA GLN A 67 3.72 -8.46 -8.85
C GLN A 67 2.65 -9.39 -8.26
N GLY A 68 2.86 -9.88 -7.03
CA GLY A 68 1.84 -10.62 -6.29
C GLY A 68 0.63 -9.75 -5.94
N ASN A 69 0.88 -8.52 -5.47
CA ASN A 69 -0.19 -7.55 -5.19
C ASN A 69 -0.96 -7.14 -6.45
N GLU A 70 -0.28 -6.96 -7.58
CA GLU A 70 -0.93 -6.74 -8.88
C GLU A 70 -1.92 -7.87 -9.19
N GLN A 71 -1.56 -9.14 -8.96
CA GLN A 71 -2.47 -10.25 -9.20
C GLN A 71 -3.69 -10.21 -8.25
N ILE A 72 -3.45 -9.95 -6.96
CA ILE A 72 -4.52 -9.84 -5.95
C ILE A 72 -5.52 -8.75 -6.34
N ASP A 73 -5.03 -7.59 -6.78
CA ASP A 73 -5.91 -6.48 -7.15
C ASP A 73 -6.70 -6.72 -8.44
N ARG A 74 -6.15 -7.52 -9.37
CA ARG A 74 -6.92 -8.00 -10.53
C ARG A 74 -8.14 -8.81 -10.08
N GLU A 75 -7.95 -9.68 -9.08
CA GLU A 75 -9.04 -10.49 -8.52
C GLU A 75 -10.02 -9.62 -7.71
N ASN A 76 -9.50 -8.67 -6.93
CA ASN A 76 -10.31 -7.75 -6.12
C ASN A 76 -11.28 -6.93 -6.97
N LEU A 77 -10.85 -6.39 -8.12
CA LEU A 77 -11.73 -5.67 -9.05
C LEU A 77 -12.96 -6.52 -9.41
N GLY A 78 -12.76 -7.78 -9.81
CA GLY A 78 -13.86 -8.67 -10.19
C GLY A 78 -14.70 -9.17 -9.01
N ILE A 79 -14.12 -9.28 -7.81
CA ILE A 79 -14.86 -9.62 -6.59
C ILE A 79 -15.79 -8.46 -6.19
N LEU A 80 -15.26 -7.23 -6.18
CA LEU A 80 -16.01 -6.07 -5.74
C LEU A 80 -17.11 -5.70 -6.73
N GLN A 81 -16.85 -5.73 -8.04
CA GLN A 81 -17.92 -5.55 -9.04
C GLN A 81 -19.09 -6.52 -8.80
N ARG A 82 -18.82 -7.80 -8.51
CA ARG A 82 -19.87 -8.78 -8.21
C ARG A 82 -20.61 -8.47 -6.90
N ARG A 83 -19.92 -8.07 -5.84
CA ARG A 83 -20.56 -7.71 -4.55
C ARG A 83 -21.51 -6.52 -4.69
N TYR A 84 -21.16 -5.55 -5.54
CA TYR A 84 -22.00 -4.40 -5.83
C TYR A 84 -23.00 -4.61 -6.98
N ASN A 85 -23.12 -5.84 -7.52
CA ASN A 85 -23.95 -6.18 -8.68
C ASN A 85 -23.69 -5.28 -9.90
N GLN A 86 -22.43 -4.89 -10.11
CA GLN A 86 -21.98 -4.05 -11.22
C GLN A 86 -21.53 -4.91 -12.41
N THR A 87 -21.72 -4.39 -13.63
CA THR A 87 -21.26 -5.01 -14.87
C THR A 87 -20.58 -3.97 -15.76
N GLY A 88 -19.34 -4.23 -16.18
CA GLY A 88 -18.55 -3.25 -16.93
C GLY A 88 -18.23 -2.00 -16.11
N GLY A 89 -18.06 -0.85 -16.78
CA GLY A 89 -17.84 0.44 -16.14
C GLY A 89 -16.39 0.73 -15.71
N SER A 90 -16.18 1.96 -15.25
CA SER A 90 -14.92 2.43 -14.67
C SER A 90 -14.99 2.33 -13.15
N HIS A 91 -14.22 1.40 -12.60
CA HIS A 91 -14.15 1.12 -11.17
C HIS A 91 -12.70 1.15 -10.69
N THR A 92 -12.53 1.48 -9.41
CA THR A 92 -11.20 1.57 -8.78
C THR A 92 -11.14 0.83 -7.47
N VAL A 93 -10.00 0.18 -7.23
CA VAL A 93 -9.58 -0.34 -5.92
C VAL A 93 -8.34 0.43 -5.51
N GLN A 94 -8.35 0.97 -4.30
CA GLN A 94 -7.24 1.73 -3.76
C GLN A 94 -6.90 1.20 -2.38
N GLN A 95 -5.61 1.03 -2.11
CA GLN A 95 -5.10 0.71 -0.79
C GLN A 95 -4.09 1.77 -0.38
N MET A 96 -4.17 2.23 0.86
CA MET A 96 -3.19 3.12 1.47
C MET A 96 -2.77 2.54 2.81
N TYR A 97 -1.48 2.29 2.97
CA TYR A 97 -0.95 1.77 4.22
C TYR A 97 0.44 2.33 4.50
N GLY A 98 0.83 2.33 5.75
CA GLY A 98 2.07 2.97 6.17
C GLY A 98 2.21 3.08 7.67
N CYS A 99 3.31 3.70 8.06
CA CYS A 99 3.64 3.97 9.46
C CYS A 99 4.29 5.33 9.62
N ASP A 100 4.11 5.91 10.80
CA ASP A 100 4.66 7.20 11.16
C ASP A 100 5.40 7.10 12.49
N ILE A 101 6.51 7.84 12.60
CA ILE A 101 7.25 8.06 13.84
C ILE A 101 6.98 9.49 14.27
N LEU A 102 6.31 9.69 15.41
CA LEU A 102 6.01 11.00 15.96
C LEU A 102 7.22 11.60 16.69
N GLU A 103 7.17 12.90 17.00
CA GLU A 103 8.24 13.62 17.71
C GLU A 103 8.50 13.06 19.12
N ASP A 104 7.46 12.52 19.78
CA ASP A 104 7.56 11.87 21.09
C ASP A 104 8.02 10.40 21.00
N GLY A 105 8.33 9.92 19.80
CA GLY A 105 8.72 8.54 19.51
C GLY A 105 7.54 7.57 19.36
N THR A 106 6.30 8.02 19.50
CA THR A 106 5.12 7.18 19.29
C THR A 106 5.07 6.69 17.84
N ILE A 107 4.77 5.41 17.66
CA ILE A 107 4.60 4.78 16.35
C ILE A 107 3.12 4.68 16.01
N ARG A 108 2.75 5.19 14.84
CA ARG A 108 1.42 4.98 14.23
C ARG A 108 1.55 4.04 13.06
N GLY A 109 0.53 3.22 12.85
CA GLY A 109 0.44 2.33 11.69
C GLY A 109 -1.00 2.28 11.21
N TYR A 110 -1.20 2.35 9.91
CA TYR A 110 -2.51 2.38 9.28
C TYR A 110 -2.53 1.53 8.02
N SER A 111 -3.70 0.98 7.71
CA SER A 111 -4.01 0.32 6.45
C SER A 111 -5.49 0.51 6.17
N GLN A 112 -5.81 1.06 5.01
CA GLN A 112 -7.17 1.35 4.60
C GLN A 112 -7.35 1.14 3.11
N ASP A 113 -8.54 0.68 2.76
CA ASP A 113 -8.91 0.31 1.40
C ASP A 113 -10.17 1.09 1.01
N ALA A 114 -10.20 1.54 -0.24
CA ALA A 114 -11.31 2.25 -0.84
C ALA A 114 -11.74 1.60 -2.16
N TYR A 115 -13.03 1.70 -2.46
CA TYR A 115 -13.63 1.24 -3.72
C TYR A 115 -14.41 2.39 -4.36
N ASP A 116 -14.19 2.64 -5.65
CA ASP A 116 -14.79 3.75 -6.40
C ASP A 116 -14.61 5.11 -5.69
N GLY A 117 -13.45 5.32 -5.07
CA GLY A 117 -13.08 6.54 -4.36
C GLY A 117 -13.77 6.75 -3.01
N ARG A 118 -14.42 5.72 -2.45
CA ARG A 118 -15.09 5.77 -1.14
C ARG A 118 -14.49 4.74 -0.18
N ASP A 119 -14.45 5.09 1.10
CA ASP A 119 -13.98 4.20 2.15
C ASP A 119 -14.71 2.85 2.09
N PHE A 120 -13.94 1.77 2.11
CA PHE A 120 -14.46 0.41 2.04
C PHE A 120 -14.20 -0.34 3.35
N ILE A 121 -12.94 -0.43 3.77
CA ILE A 121 -12.54 -1.11 5.02
C ILE A 121 -11.23 -0.52 5.56
N ALA A 122 -11.08 -0.46 6.88
CA ALA A 122 -9.86 0.04 7.53
C ALA A 122 -9.44 -0.85 8.70
N PHE A 123 -8.15 -1.03 8.90
CA PHE A 123 -7.60 -1.83 10.00
C PHE A 123 -7.47 -1.02 11.29
N ASP A 124 -8.10 -1.50 12.37
CA ASP A 124 -7.88 -1.02 13.73
C ASP A 124 -6.88 -1.94 14.44
N LYS A 125 -5.61 -1.53 14.40
CA LYS A 125 -4.49 -2.21 15.05
C LYS A 125 -4.63 -2.31 16.57
N GLY A 126 -5.37 -1.39 17.20
CA GLY A 126 -5.56 -1.38 18.66
C GLY A 126 -6.47 -2.50 19.14
N THR A 127 -7.51 -2.79 18.36
CA THR A 127 -8.47 -3.88 18.66
C THR A 127 -8.19 -5.17 17.89
N MET A 128 -7.24 -5.15 16.94
CA MET A 128 -6.99 -6.27 16.01
C MET A 128 -8.21 -6.61 15.15
N THR A 129 -8.98 -5.60 14.78
CA THR A 129 -10.20 -5.77 13.98
C THR A 129 -10.21 -4.87 12.75
N PHE A 130 -11.14 -5.10 11.84
CA PHE A 130 -11.37 -4.26 10.68
C PHE A 130 -12.70 -3.52 10.79
N THR A 131 -12.70 -2.23 10.51
CA THR A 131 -13.91 -1.42 10.43
C THR A 131 -14.43 -1.44 9.00
N ALA A 132 -15.57 -2.09 8.77
CA ALA A 132 -16.26 -2.09 7.48
C ALA A 132 -17.06 -0.78 7.35
N ALA A 133 -16.75 0.04 6.34
CA ALA A 133 -17.44 1.31 6.12
C ALA A 133 -18.79 1.13 5.42
N VAL A 134 -18.98 0.00 4.73
CA VAL A 134 -20.16 -0.34 3.93
C VAL A 134 -20.55 -1.82 4.10
N PRO A 135 -21.83 -2.19 3.88
CA PRO A 135 -22.28 -3.58 3.99
C PRO A 135 -21.49 -4.56 3.11
N GLU A 136 -21.06 -4.14 1.92
CA GLU A 136 -20.31 -4.94 0.95
C GLU A 136 -18.89 -5.29 1.43
N ALA A 137 -18.38 -4.60 2.45
CA ALA A 137 -17.10 -4.87 3.10
C ALA A 137 -17.19 -5.91 4.23
N VAL A 138 -18.38 -6.21 4.75
CA VAL A 138 -18.58 -7.19 5.83
C VAL A 138 -18.00 -8.58 5.51
N PRO A 139 -18.14 -9.12 4.27
CA PRO A 139 -17.49 -10.38 3.93
C PRO A 139 -15.95 -10.32 3.99
N SER A 140 -15.34 -9.19 3.62
CA SER A 140 -13.89 -9.01 3.74
C SER A 140 -13.45 -8.92 5.20
N LYS A 141 -14.19 -8.17 6.03
CA LYS A 141 -13.96 -8.10 7.48
C LYS A 141 -13.90 -9.50 8.11
N ARG A 142 -14.92 -10.33 7.88
CA ARG A 142 -14.96 -11.71 8.44
C ARG A 142 -13.77 -12.53 7.98
N LYS A 143 -13.49 -12.53 6.67
CA LYS A 143 -12.37 -13.28 6.09
C LYS A 143 -11.02 -12.89 6.72
N TRP A 144 -10.81 -11.60 6.96
CA TRP A 144 -9.55 -11.08 7.48
C TRP A 144 -9.40 -11.23 9.01
N GLU A 145 -10.52 -11.36 9.74
CA GLU A 145 -10.52 -11.58 11.20
C GLU A 145 -10.50 -13.06 11.59
N GLU A 146 -10.96 -13.97 10.72
CA GLU A 146 -10.92 -15.42 10.96
C GLU A 146 -9.53 -16.03 10.72
N GLY A 147 -8.65 -15.34 9.98
CA GLY A 147 -7.30 -15.79 9.63
C GLY A 147 -6.20 -15.09 10.43
N ASP A 148 -4.95 -15.32 10.01
CA ASP A 148 -3.72 -14.72 10.57
C ASP A 148 -3.36 -13.36 9.94
N TYR A 149 -4.20 -12.85 9.03
CA TYR A 149 -3.93 -11.62 8.29
C TYR A 149 -3.78 -10.40 9.21
N ALA A 150 -4.61 -10.27 10.24
CA ALA A 150 -4.52 -9.17 11.20
C ALA A 150 -3.18 -9.17 11.97
N GLU A 151 -2.70 -10.35 12.36
CA GLU A 151 -1.41 -10.51 13.06
C GLU A 151 -0.24 -10.13 12.17
N GLY A 152 -0.20 -10.65 10.94
CA GLY A 152 0.84 -10.31 9.97
C GLY A 152 0.84 -8.82 9.60
N LEU A 153 -0.34 -8.22 9.42
CA LEU A 153 -0.47 -6.80 9.13
C LEU A 153 -0.01 -5.93 10.31
N LYS A 154 -0.36 -6.29 11.55
CA LYS A 154 0.14 -5.59 12.73
C LYS A 154 1.66 -5.68 12.83
N GLN A 155 2.22 -6.87 12.67
CA GLN A 155 3.68 -7.06 12.72
C GLN A 155 4.38 -6.19 11.66
N TYR A 156 3.86 -6.18 10.43
CA TYR A 156 4.40 -5.33 9.37
C TYR A 156 4.37 -3.84 9.78
N LEU A 157 3.24 -3.35 10.29
CA LEU A 157 3.06 -1.94 10.62
C LEU A 157 3.87 -1.48 11.84
N GLU A 158 4.13 -2.36 12.80
CA GLU A 158 4.88 -2.03 14.03
C GLU A 158 6.38 -2.25 13.90
N GLU A 159 6.81 -3.23 13.10
CA GLU A 159 8.22 -3.63 12.99
C GLU A 159 8.76 -3.31 11.61
N THR A 160 8.35 -4.08 10.58
CA THR A 160 8.95 -4.03 9.24
C THR A 160 8.87 -2.64 8.61
N CYS A 161 7.72 -1.97 8.72
CA CYS A 161 7.51 -0.63 8.21
C CYS A 161 8.41 0.40 8.91
N VAL A 162 8.51 0.31 10.25
CA VAL A 162 9.30 1.24 11.06
C VAL A 162 10.80 1.05 10.82
N GLU A 163 11.26 -0.19 10.72
CA GLU A 163 12.64 -0.51 10.34
C GLU A 163 12.99 0.02 8.94
N GLY A 164 12.07 -0.16 7.99
CA GLY A 164 12.19 0.40 6.64
C GLY A 164 12.27 1.92 6.66
N LEU A 165 11.35 2.59 7.36
CA LEU A 165 11.30 4.05 7.46
C LEU A 165 12.59 4.62 8.05
N ARG A 166 13.09 4.07 9.16
CA ARG A 166 14.37 4.51 9.77
C ARG A 166 15.54 4.39 8.79
N ARG A 167 15.58 3.31 8.02
CA ARG A 167 16.61 3.07 7.02
C ARG A 167 16.54 4.08 5.87
N TYR A 168 15.33 4.32 5.34
CA TYR A 168 15.14 5.25 4.22
C TYR A 168 15.40 6.71 4.63
N VAL A 169 15.01 7.10 5.84
CA VAL A 169 15.35 8.42 6.40
C VAL A 169 16.87 8.60 6.50
N GLU A 170 17.61 7.57 6.92
CA GLU A 170 19.08 7.66 6.97
C GLU A 170 19.69 7.75 5.57
N TYR A 171 19.17 7.00 4.59
CA TYR A 171 19.63 7.09 3.20
C TYR A 171 19.40 8.49 2.60
N GLY A 172 18.21 9.06 2.83
CA GLY A 172 17.79 10.35 2.28
C GLY A 172 18.13 11.56 3.16
N LYS A 173 18.83 11.39 4.28
CA LYS A 173 19.00 12.43 5.31
C LYS A 173 19.45 13.80 4.80
N ALA A 174 20.31 13.83 3.79
CA ALA A 174 20.80 15.07 3.19
C ALA A 174 19.75 15.81 2.35
N GLU A 175 18.85 15.07 1.71
CA GLU A 175 17.81 15.61 0.81
C GLU A 175 16.48 15.85 1.55
N LEU A 176 16.07 14.90 2.41
CA LEU A 176 14.80 14.97 3.17
C LEU A 176 14.80 16.06 4.25
N GLY A 177 15.99 16.43 4.75
CA GLY A 177 16.15 17.47 5.78
C GLY A 177 16.44 18.87 5.25
N ARG A 178 16.43 19.06 3.92
CA ARG A 178 16.74 20.33 3.25
C ARG A 178 15.53 21.24 3.18
#